data_AF-K0IJF9-F1
#
_entry.id   AF-K0IJF9-F1
#
_cell.length_a   1.000
_cell.length_b   1.000
_cell.length_c   1.000
_cell.angle_alpha   90.00
_cell.angle_beta   90.00
_cell.angle_gamma   90.00
#
_symmetry.space_group_name_H-M   'P 1'
#
loop_
_entity.id
_entity.type
_entity.pdbx_description
1 polymer ?
#
loop_
_entity_poly.entity_id
_entity_poly.type
_entity_poly.pdbx_seq_one_letter_code
_entity_poly.pdbx_strand_id
1 'polypeptide(L)' 'MSMDSQFAKQFCNLCANICDACAQECDRHNVDHCKRCAQACRSCAEECRRMAR' A
#
# COMPACT_ATOMS: atom_id res chain seq x y z
N MET A 1 10.15 8.88 1.77
CA MET A 1 9.97 9.03 3.23
C MET A 1 11.30 9.47 3.79
N SER A 2 11.36 10.49 4.65
CA SER A 2 12.57 10.75 5.44
C SER A 2 12.77 9.55 6.36
N MET A 3 13.89 8.85 6.21
CA MET A 3 14.17 7.57 6.88
C MET A 3 14.08 7.66 8.42
N ASP A 4 14.26 8.86 8.99
CA ASP A 4 14.31 9.09 10.44
C ASP A 4 13.07 9.82 11.01
N SER A 5 11.93 9.82 10.31
CA SER A 5 10.71 10.34 10.93
C SER A 5 10.27 9.43 12.08
N GLN A 6 10.09 10.00 13.28
CA GLN A 6 9.52 9.28 14.43
C GLN A 6 8.15 8.63 14.14
N PHE A 7 7.45 9.09 13.11
CA PHE A 7 6.13 8.59 12.70
C PHE A 7 6.18 7.60 11.53
N ALA A 8 7.36 7.28 10.98
CA ALA A 8 7.50 6.46 9.78
C ALA A 8 6.81 5.09 9.93
N LYS A 9 7.00 4.41 11.06
CA LYS A 9 6.38 3.09 11.32
C LYS A 9 4.85 3.16 11.37
N GLN A 10 4.30 4.13 12.11
CA GLN A 10 2.85 4.32 12.22
C GLN A 10 2.23 4.68 10.87
N PHE A 11 2.89 5.57 10.12
CA PHE A 11 2.45 5.95 8.79
C PHE A 11 2.49 4.77 7.81
N CYS A 12 3.57 3.98 7.80
CA CYS A 12 3.68 2.80 6.95
C CYS A 12 2.60 1.76 7.28
N ASN A 13 2.31 1.52 8.56
CA ASN A 13 1.22 0.62 8.94
C ASN A 13 -0.15 1.09 8.41
N LEU A 14 -0.45 2.38 8.56
CA LEU A 14 -1.69 2.95 8.03
C LEU A 14 -1.73 2.87 6.49
N CYS A 15 -0.63 3.23 5.83
CA CYS A 15 -0.50 3.18 4.38
C CYS A 15 -0.71 1.77 3.84
N ALA A 16 -0.13 0.74 4.48
CA ALA A 16 -0.33 -0.65 4.10
C ALA A 16 -1.81 -1.06 4.15
N ASN A 17 -2.53 -0.70 5.22
CA ASN A 17 -3.96 -0.99 5.34
C ASN A 17 -4.79 -0.30 4.25
N ILE A 18 -4.49 0.97 3.95
CA ILE A 18 -5.17 1.72 2.89
C ILE A 18 -4.88 1.08 1.52
N CYS A 19 -3.64 0.69 1.27
CA CYS A 19 -3.25 0.04 0.01
C CYS A 19 -3.91 -1.34 -0.16
N ASP A 20 -4.03 -2.14 0.90
CA ASP A 20 -4.76 -3.42 0.84
C ASP A 20 -6.24 -3.21 0.50
N ALA A 21 -6.90 -2.25 1.16
CA ALA A 21 -8.30 -1.91 0.85
C ALA A 21 -8.45 -1.41 -0.60
N CYS A 22 -7.53 -0.55 -1.06
CA CYS A 22 -7.53 -0.06 -2.44
C CYS A 22 -7.33 -1.19 -3.45
N ALA A 23 -6.42 -2.13 -3.21
CA ALA A 23 -6.19 -3.27 -4.07
C ALA A 23 -7.43 -4.18 -4.16
N GLN A 24 -8.06 -4.48 -3.02
CA GLN A 24 -9.27 -5.31 -2.96
C GLN A 24 -10.43 -4.68 -3.73
N GLU A 25 -10.62 -3.36 -3.62
CA GLU A 25 -11.66 -2.67 -4.40
C GLU A 25 -11.30 -2.65 -5.90
N CYS A 26 -10.05 -2.38 -6.26
CA CYS A 26 -9.62 -2.39 -7.66
C CYS A 26 -9.78 -3.77 -8.32
N ASP A 27 -9.55 -4.86 -7.59
CA ASP A 27 -9.72 -6.23 -8.11
C ASP A 27 -11.18 -6.55 -8.51
N ARG A 28 -12.16 -5.79 -8.00
CA ARG A 28 -13.58 -5.93 -8.38
C ARG A 28 -13.86 -5.41 -9.80
N HIS A 29 -12.92 -4.70 -10.41
CA HIS A 29 -13.09 -4.08 -11.72
C HIS A 29 -12.15 -4.70 -12.76
N ASN A 30 -12.73 -5.29 -13.82
CA ASN A 30 -11.95 -5.91 -14.89
C ASN A 30 -11.54 -4.89 -15.98
N VAL A 31 -10.81 -3.86 -15.57
CA VAL A 31 -10.27 -2.81 -16.45
C VAL A 31 -8.77 -2.65 -16.20
N ASP A 32 -8.00 -2.36 -17.24
CA ASP A 32 -6.52 -2.43 -17.17
C ASP A 32 -5.92 -1.47 -16.14
N HIS A 33 -6.51 -0.29 -15.97
CA HIS A 33 -6.04 0.66 -14.96
C HIS A 33 -6.27 0.12 -13.53
N CYS A 34 -7.37 -0.57 -13.25
CA CYS A 34 -7.64 -1.17 -11.94
C CYS A 34 -6.68 -2.33 -11.65
N LYS A 35 -6.36 -3.17 -12.64
CA LYS A 35 -5.34 -4.24 -12.49
C LYS A 35 -3.97 -3.68 -12.12
N ARG A 36 -3.54 -2.62 -12.82
CA ARG A 36 -2.27 -1.92 -12.55
C ARG A 36 -2.28 -1.25 -11.18
N CYS A 37 -3.40 -0.64 -10.80
CA CYS A 37 -3.58 -0.03 -9.48
C CYS A 37 -3.46 -1.08 -8.36
N ALA A 38 -4.20 -2.19 -8.47
CA ALA A 38 -4.16 -3.27 -7.48
C ALA A 38 -2.74 -3.83 -7.29
N GLN A 39 -2.01 -4.04 -8.39
CA GLN A 39 -0.62 -4.50 -8.33
C GLN A 39 0.29 -3.49 -7.63
N ALA A 40 0.20 -2.21 -7.99
CA ALA A 40 1.00 -1.15 -7.37
C ALA A 40 0.69 -1.00 -5.87
N CYS A 41 -0.58 -1.07 -5.49
CA CYS A 41 -1.01 -1.03 -4.10
C CYS A 41 -0.49 -2.23 -3.29
N ARG A 42 -0.53 -3.45 -3.83
CA ARG A 42 0.04 -4.63 -3.16
C ARG A 42 1.56 -4.49 -2.93
N SER A 43 2.29 -4.02 -3.94
CA SER A 43 3.73 -3.75 -3.80
C SER A 43 3.99 -2.66 -2.75
N CYS A 44 3.20 -1.58 -2.76
CA CYS A 44 3.32 -0.51 -1.76
C CYS A 44 3.05 -1.00 -0.33
N ALA A 45 1.99 -1.80 -0.15
CA ALA A 45 1.65 -2.39 1.15
C ALA A 45 2.76 -3.31 1.67
N GLU A 46 3.37 -4.11 0.80
CA GLU A 46 4.48 -4.99 1.17
C GLU A 46 5.70 -4.17 1.65
N GLU A 47 6.12 -3.17 0.89
CA GLU A 47 7.26 -2.32 1.29
C GLU A 47 6.95 -1.53 2.57
N CYS A 48 5.73 -1.00 2.72
CA CYS A 48 5.31 -0.34 3.95
C CYS A 48 5.37 -1.29 5.16
N ARG A 49 4.92 -2.54 5.02
CA ARG A 49 5.05 -3.54 6.10
C ARG A 49 6.51 -3.86 6.41
N ARG A 50 7.42 -3.84 5.43
CA ARG A 50 8.86 -4.01 5.69
C ARG A 50 9.45 -2.82 6.45
N MET A 51 9.05 -1.60 6.09
CA MET A 51 9.49 -0.36 6.76
C MET A 51 8.91 -0.19 8.17
N ALA A 52 7.75 -0.78 8.45
CA ALA A 52 7.10 -0.71 9.76
C ALA A 52 7.64 -1.73 10.79
N ARG A 53 8.54 -2.64 10.39
CA ARG A 53 9.23 -3.57 11.31
C ARG A 53 10.19 -2.82 12.24
#